data_AF-A0A257JGB3-F1
#
_entry.id   AF-A0A257JGB3-F1
#
_cell.length_a   1.000
_cell.length_b   1.000
_cell.length_c   1.000
_cell.angle_alpha   90.00
_cell.angle_beta   90.00
_cell.angle_gamma   90.00
#
_symmetry.space_group_name_H-M   'P 1'
#
loop_
_entity.id
_entity.type
_entity.pdbx_description
1 polymer ?
#
loop_
_entity_poly.entity_id
_entity_poly.type
_entity_poly.pdbx_seq_one_letter_code
_entity_poly.pdbx_strand_id
1 'polypeptide(L)'
;ERDGKGLGDGSSAVIKQLRLVDLAGASDVSALSGAANLAPLARTSTLFLDVKADLLSHGIADTAVPAKLEGAAFGADIVEGGTTYHTLYLANDNDFLPGVAGTNQFYVYRFTDADLAAVGGSALVQQSISAVPEPGSWALMLGGLVGVAALKRRRARAAA
;
A
#
# COMPACT_ATOMS: atom_id res chain seq x y z
N GLU A 1 -5.90 -1.69 16.06
CA GLU A 1 -6.76 -1.74 17.27
C GLU A 1 -7.55 -3.04 17.18
N ARG A 2 -7.98 -3.66 18.30
CA ARG A 2 -8.76 -4.91 18.24
C ARG A 2 -9.99 -4.85 19.14
N ASP A 3 -11.00 -4.12 18.69
CA ASP A 3 -12.18 -3.76 19.48
C ASP A 3 -13.49 -4.40 18.96
N GLY A 4 -13.42 -5.22 17.91
CA GLY A 4 -14.56 -5.95 17.35
C GLY A 4 -15.51 -5.09 16.52
N LYS A 5 -15.17 -3.82 16.27
CA LYS A 5 -15.97 -2.93 15.42
C LYS A 5 -15.50 -3.00 13.98
N GLY A 6 -16.18 -3.78 13.16
CA GLY A 6 -15.82 -3.97 11.76
C GLY A 6 -16.98 -3.72 10.81
N LEU A 7 -17.17 -4.64 9.89
CA LEU A 7 -18.35 -4.68 9.03
C LEU A 7 -19.55 -5.22 9.82
N GLY A 8 -20.68 -4.51 9.80
CA GLY A 8 -21.90 -4.98 10.44
C GLY A 8 -21.97 -4.72 11.96
N ASP A 9 -21.18 -3.77 12.48
CA ASP A 9 -21.29 -3.30 13.86
C ASP A 9 -22.58 -2.49 14.13
N GLY A 10 -23.42 -2.31 13.10
CA GLY A 10 -24.70 -1.61 13.15
C GLY A 10 -24.57 -0.08 13.15
N SER A 11 -23.35 0.46 13.10
CA SER A 11 -23.12 1.89 12.97
C SER A 11 -23.23 2.35 11.52
N SER A 12 -23.60 3.61 11.32
CA SER A 12 -23.49 4.26 10.01
C SER A 12 -22.13 4.94 9.90
N ALA A 13 -21.38 4.60 8.86
CA ALA A 13 -20.11 5.28 8.58
C ALA A 13 -20.37 6.78 8.33
N VAL A 14 -19.65 7.68 8.99
CA VAL A 14 -19.89 9.13 8.83
C VAL A 14 -19.10 9.68 7.63
N ILE A 15 -17.78 9.52 7.63
CA ILE A 15 -16.89 9.94 6.53
C ILE A 15 -15.87 8.82 6.28
N LYS A 16 -15.74 8.40 5.02
CA LYS A 16 -14.73 7.43 4.54
C LYS A 16 -14.12 7.96 3.26
N GLN A 17 -13.10 8.80 3.40
CA GLN A 17 -12.52 9.52 2.27
C GLN A 17 -11.01 9.36 2.23
N LEU A 18 -10.48 9.26 1.01
CA LEU A 18 -9.07 9.48 0.71
C LEU A 18 -8.93 10.84 0.04
N ARG A 19 -7.90 11.58 0.44
CA ARG A 19 -7.64 12.94 -0.04
C ARG A 19 -6.21 13.06 -0.53
N LEU A 20 -5.99 13.82 -1.58
CA LEU A 20 -4.65 14.21 -2.01
C LEU A 20 -4.20 15.39 -1.18
N VAL A 21 -2.98 15.33 -0.66
CA VAL A 21 -2.35 16.43 0.08
C VAL A 21 -1.15 16.90 -0.73
N ASP A 22 -1.13 18.18 -1.09
CA ASP A 22 0.03 18.77 -1.76
C ASP A 22 1.13 19.09 -0.74
N LEU A 23 2.26 18.39 -0.90
CA LEU A 23 3.44 18.53 -0.06
C LEU A 23 4.44 19.57 -0.59
N ALA A 24 4.19 20.21 -1.74
CA ALA A 24 5.06 21.26 -2.26
C ALA A 24 5.16 22.43 -1.26
N GLY A 25 6.39 22.74 -0.83
CA GLY A 25 6.63 23.76 0.19
C GLY A 25 6.14 23.40 1.59
N ALA A 26 5.85 22.14 1.88
CA ALA A 26 5.56 21.69 3.23
C ALA A 26 6.77 21.92 4.15
N SER A 27 6.50 22.38 5.37
CA SER A 27 7.52 22.58 6.40
C SER A 27 7.68 21.31 7.24
N ASP A 28 8.90 21.05 7.71
CA ASP A 28 9.14 20.03 8.73
C ASP A 28 8.48 20.46 10.05
N VAL A 29 7.70 19.56 10.65
CA VAL A 29 6.97 19.77 11.90
C VAL A 29 7.49 18.90 13.04
N SER A 30 8.61 18.19 12.86
CA SER A 30 9.15 17.22 13.83
C SER A 30 9.47 17.82 15.20
N ALA A 31 9.78 19.12 15.26
CA ALA A 31 10.07 19.86 16.49
C ALA A 31 8.89 20.71 16.99
N LEU A 32 7.75 20.69 16.31
CA LEU A 32 6.57 21.48 16.65
C LEU A 32 5.53 20.61 17.35
N SER A 33 4.80 21.22 18.29
CA SER A 33 3.68 20.56 18.96
C SER A 33 2.59 21.55 19.31
N GLY A 34 1.38 21.03 19.54
CA GLY A 34 0.20 21.84 19.85
C GLY A 34 -0.47 22.42 18.60
N ALA A 35 -1.81 22.44 18.62
CA ALA A 35 -2.62 22.84 17.47
C ALA A 35 -2.30 24.26 16.97
N ALA A 36 -2.02 25.20 17.88
CA ALA A 36 -1.72 26.58 17.53
C ALA A 36 -0.44 26.72 16.66
N ASN A 37 0.56 25.88 16.90
CA ASN A 37 1.81 25.89 16.15
C ASN A 37 1.71 25.13 14.81
N LEU A 38 0.84 24.12 14.74
CA LEU A 38 0.66 23.26 13.56
C LEU A 38 -0.36 23.82 12.56
N ALA A 39 -1.43 24.48 13.04
CA ALA A 39 -2.52 24.97 12.19
C ALA A 39 -2.07 25.91 11.05
N PRO A 40 -1.11 26.84 11.26
CA PRO A 40 -0.63 27.70 10.18
C PRO A 40 0.17 26.95 9.08
N LEU A 41 0.64 25.74 9.38
CA LEU A 41 1.43 24.90 8.48
C LEU A 41 0.59 23.83 7.76
N ALA A 42 -0.72 23.78 8.04
CA ALA A 42 -1.62 22.81 7.43
C ALA A 42 -1.62 22.95 5.91
N ARG A 43 -1.50 21.82 5.22
CA ARG A 43 -1.53 21.76 3.75
C ARG A 43 -2.96 21.64 3.26
N THR A 44 -3.22 22.20 2.08
CA THR A 44 -4.50 22.03 1.39
C THR A 44 -4.65 20.58 0.93
N SER A 45 -5.89 20.09 0.92
CA SER A 45 -6.20 18.76 0.41
C SER A 45 -7.43 18.75 -0.49
N THR A 46 -7.36 17.98 -1.57
CA THR A 46 -8.49 17.73 -2.48
C THR A 46 -9.06 16.34 -2.24
N LEU A 47 -10.37 16.18 -2.43
CA LEU A 47 -11.01 14.86 -2.33
C LEU A 47 -10.57 14.01 -3.52
N PHE A 48 -10.03 12.82 -3.25
CA PHE A 48 -9.67 11.84 -4.28
C PHE A 48 -10.77 10.78 -4.43
N LEU A 49 -11.14 10.14 -3.33
CA LEU A 49 -12.13 9.07 -3.31
C LEU A 49 -13.01 9.21 -2.07
N ASP A 50 -14.32 9.25 -2.27
CA ASP A 50 -15.30 9.07 -1.20
C ASP A 50 -15.82 7.62 -1.24
N VAL A 51 -15.23 6.76 -0.43
CA VAL A 51 -15.52 5.33 -0.38
C VAL A 51 -16.97 5.09 0.06
N LYS A 52 -17.48 5.88 1.01
CA LYS A 52 -18.87 5.75 1.44
C LYS A 52 -19.81 6.08 0.28
N ALA A 53 -19.64 7.24 -0.34
CA ALA A 53 -20.51 7.67 -1.43
C ALA A 53 -20.44 6.69 -2.62
N ASP A 54 -19.25 6.19 -2.95
CA ASP A 54 -19.05 5.21 -4.00
C ASP A 54 -19.77 3.87 -3.70
N LEU A 55 -19.60 3.30 -2.50
CA LEU A 55 -20.28 2.06 -2.11
C LEU A 55 -21.80 2.22 -2.13
N LEU A 56 -22.32 3.35 -1.63
CA LEU A 56 -23.76 3.66 -1.69
C LEU A 56 -24.26 3.70 -3.14
N SER A 57 -23.49 4.31 -4.05
CA SER A 57 -23.84 4.40 -5.48
C SER A 57 -23.90 3.03 -6.17
N HIS A 58 -23.19 2.04 -5.62
CA HIS A 58 -23.21 0.64 -6.05
C HIS A 58 -24.23 -0.22 -5.27
N GLY A 59 -25.15 0.40 -4.54
CA GLY A 59 -26.27 -0.28 -3.88
C GLY A 59 -25.92 -0.94 -2.54
N ILE A 60 -24.75 -0.66 -1.97
CA ILE A 60 -24.43 -1.07 -0.60
C ILE A 60 -25.23 -0.20 0.38
N ALA A 61 -25.89 -0.82 1.36
CA ALA A 61 -26.60 -0.07 2.40
C ALA A 61 -25.61 0.70 3.29
N ASP A 62 -26.01 1.86 3.82
CA ASP A 62 -25.14 2.69 4.69
C ASP A 62 -24.64 1.91 5.93
N THR A 63 -25.49 1.04 6.49
CA THR A 63 -25.16 0.15 7.61
C THR A 63 -24.24 -1.01 7.23
N ALA A 64 -24.00 -1.21 5.94
CA ALA A 64 -23.07 -2.19 5.40
C ALA A 64 -21.77 -1.55 4.88
N VAL A 65 -21.62 -0.23 5.00
CA VAL A 65 -20.32 0.43 4.80
C VAL A 65 -19.43 0.11 6.01
N PRO A 66 -18.20 -0.39 5.82
CA PRO A 66 -17.34 -0.74 6.94
C PRO A 66 -17.10 0.42 7.91
N ALA A 67 -17.27 0.17 9.21
CA ALA A 67 -16.92 1.13 10.25
C ALA A 67 -15.42 1.44 10.26
N LYS A 68 -14.58 0.51 9.76
CA LYS A 68 -13.13 0.63 9.67
C LYS A 68 -12.59 0.35 8.27
N LEU A 69 -11.57 1.10 7.89
CA LEU A 69 -10.70 0.86 6.75
C LEU A 69 -9.26 0.96 7.28
N GLU A 70 -8.57 -0.17 7.41
CA GLU A 70 -7.28 -0.27 8.10
C GLU A 70 -6.14 -0.75 7.19
N GLY A 71 -6.43 -1.03 5.92
CA GLY A 71 -5.42 -1.25 4.90
C GLY A 71 -5.65 -0.37 3.68
N ALA A 72 -4.58 0.22 3.17
CA ALA A 72 -4.58 0.92 1.89
C ALA A 72 -3.24 0.67 1.19
N ALA A 73 -3.27 0.22 -0.07
CA ALA A 73 -2.08 -0.02 -0.86
C ALA A 73 -2.33 0.19 -2.36
N PHE A 74 -1.40 0.85 -3.05
CA PHE A 74 -1.37 0.83 -4.50
C PHE A 74 -0.89 -0.54 -4.98
N GLY A 75 -1.62 -1.14 -5.92
CA GLY A 75 -1.25 -2.41 -6.51
C GLY A 75 -0.57 -2.27 -7.87
N ALA A 76 -0.48 -3.37 -8.58
CA ALA A 76 0.03 -3.38 -9.95
C ALA A 76 -0.93 -2.64 -10.89
N ASP A 77 -0.38 -1.98 -11.89
CA ASP A 77 -1.16 -1.41 -12.97
C ASP A 77 -1.79 -2.53 -13.81
N ILE A 78 -2.99 -2.26 -14.33
CA ILE A 78 -3.71 -3.12 -15.26
C ILE A 78 -3.81 -2.40 -16.59
N VAL A 79 -3.45 -3.09 -17.68
CA VAL A 79 -3.66 -2.56 -19.04
C VAL A 79 -4.88 -3.25 -19.65
N GLU A 80 -5.92 -2.49 -19.92
CA GLU A 80 -7.16 -2.97 -20.55
C GLU A 80 -7.51 -2.04 -21.73
N GLY A 81 -7.70 -2.60 -22.93
CA GLY A 81 -8.06 -1.82 -24.11
C GLY A 81 -7.02 -0.76 -24.54
N GLY A 82 -5.76 -0.91 -24.11
CA GLY A 82 -4.69 0.07 -24.34
C GLY A 82 -4.65 1.21 -23.33
N THR A 83 -5.56 1.22 -22.34
CA THR A 83 -5.56 2.16 -21.22
C THR A 83 -4.86 1.52 -20.02
N THR A 84 -3.92 2.24 -19.43
CA THR A 84 -3.30 1.88 -18.15
C THR A 84 -4.17 2.37 -17.01
N TYR A 85 -4.54 1.46 -16.12
CA TYR A 85 -5.24 1.75 -14.88
C TYR A 85 -4.33 1.44 -13.69
N HIS A 86 -4.21 2.38 -12.77
CA HIS A 86 -3.66 2.15 -11.45
C HIS A 86 -4.69 1.45 -10.57
N THR A 87 -4.21 0.61 -9.65
CA THR A 87 -5.08 -0.08 -8.70
C THR A 87 -4.84 0.40 -7.28
N LEU A 88 -5.92 0.55 -6.52
CA LEU A 88 -5.89 0.84 -5.09
C LEU A 88 -6.70 -0.22 -4.35
N TYR A 89 -6.04 -0.90 -3.41
CA TYR A 89 -6.63 -1.89 -2.54
C TYR A 89 -6.93 -1.24 -1.21
N LEU A 90 -8.19 -1.30 -0.79
CA LEU A 90 -8.62 -0.94 0.56
C LEU A 90 -9.08 -2.19 1.29
N ALA A 91 -8.56 -2.42 2.48
CA ALA A 91 -9.04 -3.48 3.35
C ALA A 91 -9.88 -2.86 4.46
N ASN A 92 -11.01 -3.50 4.79
CA ASN A 92 -11.66 -3.23 6.06
C ASN A 92 -10.82 -3.77 7.24
N ASP A 93 -11.41 -3.69 8.42
CA ASP A 93 -10.93 -4.16 9.72
C ASP A 93 -9.82 -5.24 9.73
N ASN A 94 -8.84 -5.07 10.61
CA ASN A 94 -7.77 -6.05 10.85
C ASN A 94 -8.06 -7.02 12.00
N ASP A 95 -9.30 -7.06 12.51
CA ASP A 95 -9.66 -7.92 13.64
C ASP A 95 -9.77 -9.41 13.32
N PHE A 96 -10.13 -9.76 12.07
CA PHE A 96 -10.36 -11.14 11.59
C PHE A 96 -11.36 -11.94 12.46
N LEU A 97 -12.38 -11.26 13.00
CA LEU A 97 -13.43 -11.87 13.84
C LEU A 97 -14.78 -11.87 13.13
N PRO A 98 -15.05 -12.79 12.17
CA PRO A 98 -16.22 -12.69 11.29
C PRO A 98 -17.57 -12.73 12.02
N GLY A 99 -17.65 -13.38 13.19
CA GLY A 99 -18.88 -13.45 13.99
C GLY A 99 -19.15 -12.20 14.84
N VAL A 100 -18.22 -11.24 14.90
CA VAL A 100 -18.33 -10.03 15.74
C VAL A 100 -18.14 -8.78 14.90
N ALA A 101 -17.11 -8.78 14.05
CA ALA A 101 -16.67 -7.65 13.22
C ALA A 101 -16.98 -7.84 11.73
N GLY A 102 -17.76 -8.87 11.38
CA GLY A 102 -18.10 -9.20 10.00
C GLY A 102 -16.92 -9.72 9.17
N THR A 103 -17.21 -10.11 7.94
CA THR A 103 -16.20 -10.67 7.02
C THR A 103 -15.20 -9.60 6.60
N ASN A 104 -13.93 -9.98 6.53
CA ASN A 104 -12.90 -9.14 5.94
C ASN A 104 -13.01 -9.11 4.42
N GLN A 105 -13.01 -7.90 3.87
CA GLN A 105 -13.21 -7.61 2.46
C GLN A 105 -12.10 -6.69 1.94
N PHE A 106 -11.77 -6.90 0.67
CA PHE A 106 -10.95 -5.97 -0.10
C PHE A 106 -11.84 -5.24 -1.10
N TYR A 107 -11.78 -3.92 -1.07
CA TYR A 107 -12.35 -3.04 -2.09
C TYR A 107 -11.23 -2.64 -3.05
N VAL A 108 -11.37 -2.98 -4.32
CA VAL A 108 -10.35 -2.74 -5.33
C VAL A 108 -10.86 -1.68 -6.29
N TYR A 109 -10.20 -0.54 -6.27
CA TYR A 109 -10.48 0.58 -7.15
C TYR A 109 -9.49 0.59 -8.30
N ARG A 110 -9.96 1.05 -9.46
CA ARG A 110 -9.10 1.37 -10.61
C ARG A 110 -9.30 2.83 -11.01
N PHE A 111 -8.23 3.49 -11.41
CA PHE A 111 -8.24 4.89 -11.85
C PHE A 111 -7.06 5.14 -12.80
N THR A 112 -7.09 6.24 -13.52
CA THR A 112 -6.07 6.65 -14.47
C THR A 112 -5.35 7.92 -14.00
N ASP A 113 -4.23 8.26 -14.64
CA ASP A 113 -3.60 9.58 -14.47
C ASP A 113 -4.54 10.75 -14.83
N ALA A 114 -5.50 10.53 -15.74
CA ALA A 114 -6.50 11.54 -16.08
C ALA A 114 -7.46 11.80 -14.91
N ASP A 115 -7.86 10.74 -14.19
CA ASP A 115 -8.71 10.86 -12.99
C ASP A 115 -7.97 11.60 -11.87
N LEU A 116 -6.67 11.33 -11.71
CA LEU A 116 -5.82 12.08 -10.78
C LEU A 116 -5.71 13.56 -11.17
N ALA A 117 -5.41 13.84 -12.44
CA ALA A 117 -5.30 15.21 -12.94
C ALA A 117 -6.60 16.00 -12.76
N ALA A 118 -7.77 15.36 -12.93
CA ALA A 118 -9.08 15.99 -12.74
C ALA A 118 -9.31 16.50 -11.31
N VAL A 119 -8.65 15.91 -10.31
CA VAL A 119 -8.70 16.34 -8.89
C VAL A 119 -7.45 17.10 -8.44
N GLY A 120 -6.61 17.53 -9.39
CA GLY A 120 -5.38 18.28 -9.13
C GLY A 120 -4.19 17.44 -8.68
N GLY A 121 -4.24 16.12 -8.87
CA GLY A 121 -3.14 15.20 -8.62
C GLY A 121 -2.10 15.16 -9.74
N SER A 122 -0.88 14.74 -9.40
CA SER A 122 0.15 14.38 -10.38
C SER A 122 0.00 12.92 -10.81
N ALA A 123 0.63 12.55 -11.93
CA ALA A 123 0.69 11.17 -12.38
C ALA A 123 1.23 10.23 -11.30
N LEU A 124 0.66 9.02 -11.19
CA LEU A 124 1.12 8.04 -10.20
C LEU A 124 2.44 7.44 -10.66
N VAL A 125 3.47 7.56 -9.83
CA VAL A 125 4.74 6.86 -10.05
C VAL A 125 4.72 5.59 -9.20
N GLN A 126 4.57 4.42 -9.85
CA GLN A 126 4.61 3.19 -9.09
C GLN A 126 6.01 2.97 -8.49
N GLN A 127 6.03 2.65 -7.20
CA GLN A 127 7.20 2.13 -6.54
C GLN A 127 7.47 0.71 -7.05
N SER A 128 8.65 0.51 -7.62
CA SER A 128 9.17 -0.81 -7.95
C SER A 128 10.35 -1.12 -7.04
N ILE A 129 10.30 -2.28 -6.39
CA ILE A 129 11.47 -2.86 -5.74
C ILE A 129 12.20 -3.61 -6.85
N SER A 130 13.31 -3.07 -7.34
CA SER A 130 14.18 -3.85 -8.21
C SER A 130 14.71 -5.02 -7.40
N ALA A 131 14.61 -6.24 -7.94
CA ALA A 131 15.34 -7.35 -7.37
C ALA A 131 16.81 -6.91 -7.32
N VAL A 132 17.40 -6.90 -6.12
CA VAL A 132 18.84 -6.68 -5.97
C VAL A 132 19.49 -7.75 -6.84
N PRO A 133 20.19 -7.39 -7.95
CA PRO A 133 20.83 -8.39 -8.78
C PRO A 133 21.75 -9.18 -7.87
N GLU A 134 21.66 -10.51 -7.80
CA GLU A 134 22.54 -11.26 -6.87
C GLU A 134 24.00 -11.08 -7.28
N PRO A 135 24.82 -10.23 -6.62
CA PRO A 135 26.12 -9.84 -7.18
C PRO A 135 27.25 -10.82 -6.82
N GLY A 136 26.97 -12.03 -6.34
CA GLY A 136 28.04 -12.89 -5.83
C GLY A 136 27.75 -14.37 -5.61
N SER A 137 26.49 -14.83 -5.65
CA SER A 137 26.15 -16.23 -5.35
C SER A 137 26.88 -17.21 -6.27
N TRP A 138 26.96 -16.90 -7.57
CA TRP A 138 27.70 -17.73 -8.54
C TRP A 138 29.21 -17.64 -8.36
N ALA A 139 29.75 -16.46 -8.08
CA ALA A 139 31.19 -16.28 -7.86
C ALA A 139 31.67 -16.98 -6.59
N LEU A 140 30.89 -16.92 -5.51
CA LEU A 140 31.14 -17.62 -4.25
C LEU A 140 30.96 -19.14 -4.40
N MET A 141 29.94 -19.58 -5.14
CA MET A 141 29.74 -21.01 -5.43
C MET A 141 30.90 -21.56 -6.26
N LEU A 142 31.27 -20.89 -7.35
CA LEU A 142 32.40 -21.28 -8.20
C LEU A 142 33.72 -21.24 -7.41
N GLY A 143 33.96 -20.18 -6.63
CA GLY A 143 35.13 -20.06 -5.77
C GLY A 143 35.21 -21.20 -4.75
N GLY A 144 34.09 -21.55 -4.10
CA GLY A 144 34.01 -22.66 -3.16
C GLY A 144 34.30 -24.02 -3.82
N LEU A 145 33.71 -24.29 -4.98
CA LEU A 145 33.94 -25.52 -5.74
C LEU A 145 35.40 -25.66 -6.19
N VAL A 146 36.00 -24.57 -6.69
CA VAL A 146 37.43 -24.53 -7.04
C VAL A 146 38.31 -24.77 -5.82
N GLY A 147 37.99 -24.17 -4.68
CA GLY A 147 38.70 -24.38 -3.42
C GLY A 147 38.68 -25.84 -2.96
N VAL A 148 37.51 -26.50 -3.00
CA VAL A 148 37.37 -27.91 -2.65
C VAL A 148 38.17 -28.81 -3.62
N ALA A 149 38.10 -28.54 -4.92
CA ALA A 149 38.85 -29.28 -5.92
C ALA A 149 40.38 -29.15 -5.73
N ALA A 150 40.86 -27.94 -5.43
CA ALA A 150 42.27 -27.67 -5.15
C ALA A 150 42.76 -28.41 -3.89
N LEU A 151 41.97 -28.40 -2.82
CA LEU A 151 42.28 -29.12 -1.57
C LEU A 151 42.33 -30.64 -1.79
N LYS A 152 41.37 -31.21 -2.53
CA LYS A 152 41.36 -32.64 -2.89
C LYS A 152 42.62 -33.02 -3.68
N ARG A 153 43.02 -32.21 -4.65
CA ARG A 153 44.20 -32.45 -5.49
C ARG A 153 45.51 -32.35 -4.70
N ARG A 154 45.58 -31.43 -3.72
CA ARG A 154 46.76 -31.28 -2.85
C ARG A 154 46.93 -32.47 -1.91
N ARG A 155 45.84 -32.99 -1.33
CA ARG A 155 45.89 -34.20 -0.47
C ARG A 155 46.32 -35.44 -1.25
N ALA A 156 45.82 -35.63 -2.47
CA ALA A 156 46.22 -36.76 -3.31
C ALA A 156 47.71 -36.76 -3.67
N ARG A 157 48.31 -35.58 -3.87
CA ARG A 157 49.76 -35.44 -4.15
C ARG A 157 50.66 -35.60 -2.93
N ALA A 158 50.16 -35.38 -1.72
CA ALA A 158 50.94 -35.56 -0.50
C ALA A 158 50.93 -37.02 0.02
N ALA A 159 50.06 -37.86 -0.52
CA ALA A 159 49.91 -39.28 -0.18
C ALA A 159 50.58 -40.22 -1.21
N ALA A 160 51.22 -39.66 -2.24
CA ALA A 160 52.01 -40.35 -3.26
C ALA A 160 53.48 -39.97 -3.10
#